data_AF-A0A7C6ET65-F1
#
_entry.id   AF-A0A7C6ET65-F1
#
_cell.length_a   1.000
_cell.length_b   1.000
_cell.length_c   1.000
_cell.angle_alpha   90.00
_cell.angle_beta   90.00
_cell.angle_gamma   90.00
#
_symmetry.space_group_name_H-M   'P 1'
#
loop_
_entity.id
_entity.type
_entity.pdbx_description
1 polymer ?
#
loop_
_entity_poly.entity_id
_entity_poly.type
_entity_poly.pdbx_seq_one_letter_code
_entity_poly.pdbx_strand_id
1 'polypeptide(L)'
;MIGMDFVSFLILLVISAVVSAILHYPLKFYVRPGFVSYLSKVIFGWIGAWLGTPVFGRWFGGLNYREVYILPAILGCAAILVMLVDLVKTTKAASS
;
A
#
# COMPACT_ATOMS: atom_id res chain seq x y z
N MET A 1 11.68 8.13 5.38
CA MET A 1 12.85 8.31 4.50
C MET A 1 12.80 9.71 3.90
N ILE A 2 13.52 10.68 4.47
CA ILE A 2 13.70 12.01 3.86
C ILE A 2 14.97 11.92 3.00
N GLY A 3 14.91 12.39 1.74
CA GLY A 3 15.99 12.20 0.76
C GLY A 3 15.89 10.92 -0.09
N MET A 4 14.68 10.42 -0.32
CA MET A 4 14.46 9.22 -1.14
C MET A 4 14.85 9.47 -2.60
N ASP A 5 15.71 8.61 -3.15
CA ASP A 5 16.06 8.62 -4.57
C ASP A 5 14.86 8.21 -5.46
N PHE A 6 14.87 8.68 -6.71
CA PHE A 6 13.80 8.41 -7.67
C PHE A 6 13.55 6.91 -7.91
N VAL A 7 14.60 6.09 -7.79
CA VAL A 7 14.49 4.63 -7.95
C VAL A 7 13.70 4.01 -6.81
N SER A 8 14.00 4.39 -5.57
CA SER A 8 13.23 3.98 -4.38
C SER A 8 11.76 4.40 -4.46
N PHE A 9 11.49 5.61 -4.96
CA PHE A 9 10.12 6.06 -5.24
C PHE A 9 9.43 5.14 -6.24
N LEU A 10 10.09 4.82 -7.35
CA LEU A 10 9.54 3.97 -8.41
C LEU A 10 9.30 2.54 -7.91
N ILE A 11 10.20 1.97 -7.12
CA ILE A 11 10.04 0.65 -6.49
C ILE A 11 8.79 0.62 -5.63
N LEU A 12 8.62 1.60 -4.74
CA LEU A 12 7.43 1.70 -3.89
C LEU A 12 6.15 1.87 -4.72
N LEU A 13 6.22 2.64 -5.81
CA LEU A 13 5.09 2.85 -6.71
C LEU A 13 4.68 1.57 -7.42
N VAL A 14 5.64 0.79 -7.92
CA VAL A 14 5.40 -0.52 -8.53
C VAL A 14 4.84 -1.49 -7.51
N ILE A 15 5.40 -1.57 -6.31
CA ILE A 15 4.87 -2.40 -5.21
C ILE A 15 3.42 -2.02 -4.93
N SER A 16 3.13 -0.73 -4.77
CA SER A 16 1.78 -0.24 -4.52
C SER A 16 0.81 -0.59 -5.65
N ALA A 17 1.23 -0.39 -6.92
CA ALA A 17 0.41 -0.72 -8.07
C ALA A 17 0.07 -2.22 -8.11
N VAL A 18 1.07 -3.09 -7.92
CA VAL A 18 0.89 -4.54 -7.93
C VAL A 18 0.00 -4.99 -6.76
N VAL A 19 0.29 -4.55 -5.53
CA VAL A 19 -0.50 -4.92 -4.34
C VAL A 19 -1.93 -4.39 -4.45
N SER A 20 -2.11 -3.16 -4.91
CA SER A 20 -3.44 -2.59 -5.17
C SER A 20 -4.19 -3.37 -6.24
N ALA A 21 -3.51 -3.86 -7.29
CA ALA A 21 -4.13 -4.64 -8.35
C ALA A 21 -4.57 -6.00 -7.82
N ILE A 22 -3.73 -6.67 -7.03
CA ILE A 22 -4.05 -7.94 -6.37
C ILE A 22 -5.23 -7.75 -5.38
N LEU A 23 -5.26 -6.67 -4.62
CA LEU A 23 -6.39 -6.43 -3.71
C LEU A 23 -7.67 -6.07 -4.46
N HIS A 24 -7.57 -5.32 -5.55
CA HIS A 24 -8.74 -4.84 -6.30
C HIS A 24 -9.37 -5.91 -7.20
N TYR A 25 -8.57 -6.65 -7.96
CA TYR A 25 -9.08 -7.57 -8.99
C TYR A 25 -9.39 -8.98 -8.43
N PRO A 26 -8.42 -9.79 -7.97
CA PRO A 26 -8.72 -11.14 -7.50
C PRO A 26 -9.41 -11.17 -6.13
N LEU A 27 -9.02 -10.31 -5.18
CA LEU A 27 -9.60 -10.32 -3.84
C LEU A 27 -10.92 -9.52 -3.73
N LYS A 28 -11.32 -8.82 -4.79
CA LYS A 28 -12.50 -7.93 -4.83
C LYS A 28 -12.59 -6.99 -3.61
N PHE A 29 -11.43 -6.59 -3.06
CA PHE A 29 -11.33 -5.78 -1.86
C PHE A 29 -11.49 -4.30 -2.24
N TYR A 30 -12.70 -3.92 -2.61
CA TYR A 30 -13.03 -2.56 -3.02
C TYR A 30 -14.36 -2.08 -2.42
N VAL A 31 -14.40 -0.78 -2.09
CA VAL A 31 -15.63 -0.09 -1.68
C VAL A 31 -16.49 0.23 -2.91
N ARG A 32 -15.86 0.63 -4.02
CA ARG A 32 -16.50 0.89 -5.31
C ARG A 32 -15.70 0.26 -6.44
N PRO A 33 -16.34 -0.48 -7.37
CA PRO A 33 -15.67 -0.95 -8.57
C PRO A 33 -15.36 0.25 -9.48
N GLY A 34 -14.14 0.32 -10.04
CA GLY A 34 -13.79 1.34 -11.03
C GLY A 34 -12.32 1.76 -11.00
N PHE A 35 -11.85 2.25 -12.15
CA PHE A 35 -10.45 2.65 -12.37
C PHE A 35 -9.99 3.78 -11.44
N VAL A 36 -10.86 4.75 -11.15
CA VAL A 36 -10.57 5.83 -10.18
C VAL A 36 -10.41 5.28 -8.75
N SER A 37 -11.18 4.24 -8.38
CA SER A 37 -11.03 3.57 -7.08
C SER A 37 -9.78 2.69 -7.01
N TYR A 38 -9.22 2.30 -8.15
CA TYR A 38 -7.92 1.65 -8.22
C TYR A 38 -6.80 2.68 -8.05
N LEU A 39 -6.82 3.79 -8.81
CA LEU A 39 -5.78 4.81 -8.75
C LEU A 39 -5.63 5.43 -7.35
N SER A 40 -6.75 5.69 -6.67
CA SER A 40 -6.74 6.14 -5.28
C SER A 40 -6.08 5.12 -4.34
N LYS A 41 -6.36 3.81 -4.50
CA LYS A 41 -5.65 2.76 -3.75
C LYS A 41 -4.16 2.76 -4.04
N VAL A 42 -3.72 2.96 -5.28
CA VAL A 42 -2.29 3.03 -5.60
C VAL A 42 -1.60 4.20 -4.87
N ILE A 43 -2.27 5.34 -4.75
CA ILE A 43 -1.73 6.50 -4.02
C ILE A 43 -1.63 6.18 -2.52
N PHE A 44 -2.70 5.69 -1.89
CA PHE A 44 -2.69 5.36 -0.45
C PHE A 44 -1.78 4.16 -0.13
N GLY A 45 -1.77 3.15 -0.99
CA GLY A 45 -0.89 1.99 -0.89
C GLY A 45 0.58 2.37 -1.01
N TRP A 46 0.91 3.41 -1.79
CA TRP A 46 2.28 3.92 -1.90
C TRP A 46 2.73 4.57 -0.58
N ILE A 47 1.84 5.33 0.06
CA ILE A 47 2.08 5.86 1.42
C ILE A 47 2.28 4.72 2.42
N GLY A 48 1.44 3.67 2.34
CA GLY A 48 1.58 2.49 3.18
C GLY A 48 2.89 1.74 2.96
N ALA A 49 3.30 1.59 1.70
CA ALA A 49 4.56 0.96 1.33
C ALA A 49 5.76 1.74 1.89
N TRP A 50 5.70 3.07 1.81
CA TRP A 50 6.72 3.94 2.38
C TRP A 50 6.80 3.83 3.91
N LEU A 51 5.65 3.72 4.59
CA LEU A 51 5.57 3.51 6.04
C LEU A 51 5.89 2.07 6.46
N GLY A 52 5.89 1.12 5.52
CA GLY A 52 6.14 -0.29 5.81
C GLY A 52 7.48 -0.53 6.49
N THR A 53 8.56 0.04 5.96
CA THR A 53 9.91 -0.12 6.53
C THR A 53 10.05 0.49 7.94
N PRO A 54 9.63 1.74 8.22
CA PRO A 54 9.75 2.30 9.57
C PRO A 54 8.80 1.64 10.58
N VAL A 55 7.65 1.12 10.16
CA VAL A 55 6.65 0.52 11.08
C VAL A 55 6.93 -0.96 11.36
N PHE A 56 7.18 -1.76 10.33
CA PHE A 56 7.42 -3.20 10.48
C PHE A 56 8.90 -3.53 10.67
N GLY A 57 9.80 -2.57 10.45
CA GLY A 57 11.23 -2.74 10.62
C GLY A 57 11.93 -3.24 9.36
N ARG A 58 13.19 -3.64 9.54
CA ARG A 58 14.12 -4.01 8.46
C ARG A 58 14.25 -5.52 8.37
N TRP A 59 13.34 -6.17 7.67
CA TRP A 59 13.32 -7.64 7.55
C TRP A 59 14.04 -8.10 6.29
N PHE A 60 14.89 -9.13 6.41
CA PHE A 60 15.65 -9.73 5.30
C PHE A 60 16.54 -8.72 4.55
N GLY A 61 17.73 -8.43 5.10
CA GLY A 61 18.73 -7.52 4.51
C GLY A 61 19.37 -7.94 3.19
N GLY A 62 18.80 -8.92 2.49
CA GLY A 62 19.14 -9.26 1.10
C GLY A 62 18.05 -8.91 0.08
N LEU A 63 16.84 -8.54 0.53
CA LEU A 63 15.70 -8.12 -0.30
C LEU A 63 15.34 -6.65 0.00
N ASN A 64 16.35 -5.81 0.05
CA ASN A 64 16.24 -4.37 0.24
C ASN A 64 16.97 -3.61 -0.86
N TYR A 65 16.39 -2.50 -1.29
CA TYR A 65 17.07 -1.50 -2.09
C TYR A 65 17.35 -0.29 -1.22
N ARG A 66 18.62 -0.09 -0.85
CA ARG A 66 19.03 0.94 0.13
C ARG A 66 18.24 0.80 1.44
N GLU A 67 17.35 1.76 1.68
CA GLU A 67 16.51 1.87 2.87
C GLU A 67 15.08 1.37 2.62
N VAL A 68 14.76 0.83 1.43
CA VAL A 68 13.46 0.26 1.09
C VAL A 68 13.50 -1.26 1.24
N TYR A 69 12.79 -1.80 2.22
CA TYR A 69 12.65 -3.23 2.43
C TYR A 69 11.35 -3.72 1.80
N ILE A 70 11.44 -4.64 0.83
CA ILE A 70 10.31 -5.01 -0.03
C ILE A 70 9.18 -5.68 0.77
N LEU A 71 9.52 -6.59 1.67
CA LEU A 71 8.55 -7.31 2.50
C LEU A 71 7.78 -6.36 3.44
N PRO A 72 8.45 -5.55 4.29
CA PRO A 72 7.82 -4.49 5.06
C PRO A 72 6.97 -3.54 4.22
N ALA A 73 7.43 -3.15 3.02
CA ALA A 73 6.68 -2.28 2.12
C ALA A 73 5.38 -2.92 1.61
N ILE A 74 5.40 -4.21 1.25
CA ILE A 74 4.18 -4.92 0.85
C ILE A 74 3.18 -4.98 2.01
N LEU A 75 3.67 -5.31 3.22
CA LEU A 75 2.83 -5.37 4.42
C LEU A 75 2.24 -4.01 4.79
N GLY A 76 3.03 -2.94 4.73
CA GLY A 76 2.56 -1.58 4.97
C GLY A 76 1.52 -1.12 3.95
N CYS A 77 1.72 -1.44 2.67
CA CYS A 77 0.74 -1.19 1.62
C CYS A 77 -0.59 -1.91 1.91
N ALA A 78 -0.53 -3.21 2.18
CA ALA A 78 -1.70 -4.02 2.48
C ALA A 78 -2.43 -3.52 3.72
N ALA A 79 -1.71 -3.18 4.79
CA ALA A 79 -2.28 -2.68 6.03
C ALA A 79 -3.10 -1.39 5.83
N ILE A 80 -2.53 -0.39 5.15
CA ILE A 80 -3.26 0.86 4.86
C ILE A 80 -4.48 0.61 4.00
N LEU A 81 -4.35 -0.22 2.95
CA LEU A 81 -5.47 -0.50 2.06
C LEU A 81 -6.62 -1.22 2.78
N VAL A 82 -6.29 -2.18 3.65
CA VAL A 82 -7.30 -2.87 4.47
C VAL A 82 -7.96 -1.91 5.44
N MET A 83 -7.19 -1.13 6.20
CA MET A 83 -7.73 -0.12 7.13
C MET A 83 -8.61 0.90 6.42
N LEU A 84 -8.22 1.37 5.24
CA LEU A 84 -8.98 2.36 4.47
C LEU A 84 -10.31 1.79 3.97
N VAL A 85 -10.32 0.54 3.49
CA VAL A 85 -11.56 -0.13 3.09
C VAL A 85 -12.47 -0.40 4.29
N ASP A 86 -11.90 -0.84 5.41
CA ASP A 86 -12.65 -1.10 6.64
C ASP A 86 -13.26 0.18 7.21
N LEU A 87 -12.48 1.24 7.34
CA LEU A 87 -12.93 2.56 7.81
C LEU A 87 -14.09 3.10 6.97
N VAL A 88 -14.01 2.99 5.64
CA VAL A 88 -15.07 3.46 4.75
C VAL A 88 -16.33 2.60 4.87
N LYS A 89 -16.20 1.28 5.07
CA LYS A 89 -17.35 0.41 5.32
C LYS A 89 -18.00 0.69 6.68
N THR A 90 -17.19 0.88 7.72
CA THR A 90 -17.64 1.17 9.09
C THR A 90 -18.33 2.52 9.19
N THR A 91 -17.79 3.57 8.57
CA THR A 91 -18.44 4.90 8.53
C THR A 91 -19.76 4.87 7.76
N LYS A 92 -19.84 4.10 6.66
CA LYS A 92 -21.11 3.90 5.95
C LYS A 92 -22.15 3.16 6.81
N ALA A 93 -21.73 2.14 7.56
CA ALA A 93 -22.60 1.40 8.47
C ALA A 93 -23.10 2.26 9.64
N ALA A 94 -22.24 3.11 10.21
CA ALA A 94 -22.60 4.02 11.31
C ALA A 94 -23.51 5.19 10.89
N SER A 95 -23.59 5.49 9.59
CA SER A 95 -24.44 6.56 9.03
C SER A 95 -25.80 6.06 8.51
N SER A 96 -26.08 4.76 8.61
CA SER A 96 -27.36 4.15 8.20
C SER A 96 -28.25 3.88 9.41
#